data_AF-A0A3D5RQT0-F1
#
_entry.id   AF-A0A3D5RQT0-F1
#
_cell.length_a   1.000
_cell.length_b   1.000
_cell.length_c   1.000
_cell.angle_alpha   90.00
_cell.angle_beta   90.00
_cell.angle_gamma   90.00
#
_symmetry.space_group_name_H-M   'P 1'
#
loop_
_entity.id
_entity.type
_entity.pdbx_description
1 polymer ?
#
loop_
_entity_poly.entity_id
_entity_poly.type
_entity_poly.pdbx_seq_one_letter_code
_entity_poly.pdbx_strand_id
1 'polypeptide(L)'
;MKASLYSGQRASELLPVLAYSDDEQLFFMEDQSVGFGFLCDPLPGGDESVADRVNVLLNNDWPKDTLLQFGLYASPDIQTDLQRMMGLRHRQSDPLLRASIRKRADFLDGGTVQPIEESTQTQVRNFQLIVTCKLPLESPIPTERELSRASAIRASFSQALATVGFRVTEMTDRNWLAALSSQLNWGKDASWRNPSPIRSEADKPLREQVLDYD
;
A
#
# COMPACT_ATOMS: atom_id res chain seq x y z
N MET A 1 33.80 -7.63 20.37
CA MET A 1 32.43 -8.16 20.44
C MET A 1 32.14 -8.76 19.06
N LYS A 2 32.13 -10.09 18.91
CA LYS A 2 31.87 -10.73 17.61
C LYS A 2 30.39 -10.52 17.30
N ALA A 3 30.09 -9.74 16.26
CA ALA A 3 28.75 -9.66 15.72
C ALA A 3 28.32 -11.09 15.36
N SER A 4 27.26 -11.56 16.02
CA SER A 4 26.58 -12.78 15.61
C SER A 4 26.00 -12.49 14.23
N LEU A 5 26.69 -12.94 13.17
CA LEU A 5 26.13 -12.95 11.82
C LEU A 5 24.89 -13.84 11.87
N TYR A 6 23.72 -13.22 11.82
CA TYR A 6 22.44 -13.91 11.74
C TYR A 6 22.47 -14.89 10.56
N SER A 7 22.25 -16.18 10.81
CA SER A 7 22.27 -17.24 9.81
C SER A 7 20.87 -17.67 9.34
N GLY A 8 19.91 -16.74 9.35
CA GLY A 8 18.57 -16.98 8.81
C GLY A 8 18.48 -16.65 7.33
N GLN A 9 17.34 -17.00 6.72
CA GLN A 9 16.99 -16.57 5.37
C GLN A 9 17.01 -15.04 5.27
N ARG A 10 17.40 -14.52 4.11
CA ARG A 10 17.30 -13.08 3.87
C ARG A 10 15.83 -12.68 3.98
N ALA A 11 15.53 -11.58 4.67
CA ALA A 11 14.13 -11.15 4.83
C ALA A 11 13.42 -10.92 3.48
N SER A 12 14.15 -10.56 2.42
CA SER A 12 13.64 -10.48 1.05
C SER A 12 13.12 -11.82 0.51
N GLU A 13 13.62 -12.96 0.97
CA GLU A 13 13.15 -14.30 0.56
C GLU A 13 11.75 -14.63 1.11
N LEU A 14 11.27 -13.86 2.10
CA LEU A 14 9.90 -13.99 2.61
C LEU A 14 8.87 -13.27 1.71
N LEU A 15 9.33 -12.42 0.79
CA LEU A 15 8.49 -11.64 -0.10
C LEU A 15 8.56 -12.25 -1.52
N PRO A 16 7.44 -12.77 -2.06
CA PRO A 16 7.47 -13.47 -3.34
C PRO A 16 7.55 -12.52 -4.55
N VAL A 17 7.32 -11.21 -4.37
CA VAL A 17 7.19 -10.24 -5.45
C VAL A 17 8.54 -9.93 -6.11
N LEU A 18 8.65 -10.22 -7.40
CA LEU A 18 9.86 -10.02 -8.19
C LEU A 18 9.82 -8.73 -9.00
N ALA A 19 8.73 -8.46 -9.71
CA ALA A 19 8.63 -7.32 -10.62
C ALA A 19 7.17 -6.87 -10.79
N TYR A 20 6.99 -5.68 -11.36
CA TYR A 20 5.71 -5.13 -11.76
C TYR A 20 5.75 -4.81 -13.27
N SER A 21 4.69 -5.16 -14.00
CA SER A 21 4.49 -4.71 -15.39
C SER A 21 3.49 -3.56 -15.40
N ASP A 22 3.92 -2.40 -15.91
CA ASP A 22 3.03 -1.25 -16.14
C ASP A 22 1.98 -1.55 -17.22
N ASP A 23 2.32 -2.37 -18.22
CA ASP A 23 1.44 -2.69 -19.34
C ASP A 23 0.25 -3.56 -18.89
N GLU A 24 0.54 -4.59 -18.09
CA GLU A 24 -0.49 -5.52 -17.58
C GLU A 24 -1.09 -5.04 -16.25
N GLN A 25 -0.39 -4.14 -15.56
CA GLN A 25 -0.67 -3.72 -14.18
C GLN A 25 -0.69 -4.92 -13.21
N LEU A 26 0.26 -5.84 -13.39
CA LEU A 26 0.40 -7.07 -12.62
C LEU A 26 1.78 -7.17 -11.97
N PHE A 27 1.82 -7.80 -10.80
CA PHE A 27 3.03 -8.24 -10.12
C PHE A 27 3.36 -9.67 -10.51
N PHE A 28 4.63 -9.93 -10.82
CA PHE A 28 5.16 -11.28 -11.02
C PHE A 28 5.78 -11.78 -9.72
N MET A 29 5.47 -13.03 -9.36
CA MET A 29 5.93 -13.64 -8.13
C MET A 29 6.77 -14.90 -8.38
N GLU A 30 7.71 -15.18 -7.48
CA GLU A 30 8.63 -16.32 -7.57
C GLU A 30 7.93 -17.68 -7.54
N ASP A 31 6.76 -17.76 -6.93
CA ASP A 31 6.03 -19.00 -6.69
C ASP A 31 4.98 -19.33 -7.75
N GLN A 32 5.31 -19.05 -9.02
CA GLN A 32 4.49 -19.37 -10.20
C GLN A 32 3.10 -18.75 -10.12
N SER A 33 3.07 -17.45 -9.80
CA SER A 33 1.83 -16.71 -9.68
C SER A 33 1.98 -15.27 -10.17
N VAL A 34 0.85 -14.66 -10.51
CA VAL A 34 0.73 -13.22 -10.74
C VAL A 34 -0.22 -12.63 -9.71
N GLY A 35 -0.06 -11.34 -9.45
CA GLY A 35 -0.90 -10.66 -8.47
C GLY A 35 -1.23 -9.24 -8.88
N PHE A 36 -2.23 -8.69 -8.23
CA PHE A 36 -2.58 -7.29 -8.34
C PHE A 36 -3.11 -6.83 -6.99
N GLY A 37 -3.15 -5.52 -6.79
CA GLY A 37 -3.68 -4.98 -5.55
C GLY A 37 -4.25 -3.59 -5.72
N PHE A 38 -4.85 -3.11 -4.64
CA PHE A 38 -5.49 -1.80 -4.56
C PHE A 38 -5.25 -1.20 -3.18
N LEU A 39 -5.10 0.12 -3.17
CA LEU A 39 -5.13 0.93 -1.97
C LEU A 39 -6.48 1.66 -1.95
N CYS A 40 -7.30 1.36 -0.96
CA CYS A 40 -8.64 1.89 -0.80
C CYS A 40 -8.76 2.73 0.46
N ASP A 41 -9.56 3.79 0.41
CA ASP A 41 -10.05 4.42 1.64
C ASP A 41 -11.07 3.49 2.29
N PRO A 42 -10.96 3.20 3.60
CA PRO A 42 -11.95 2.37 4.29
C PRO A 42 -13.31 3.07 4.32
N LEU A 43 -14.39 2.28 4.27
CA LEU A 43 -15.73 2.83 4.42
C LEU A 43 -15.94 3.29 5.87
N PRO A 44 -16.58 4.46 6.09
CA PRO A 44 -16.89 4.93 7.44
C PRO A 44 -17.99 4.11 8.12
N GLY A 45 -18.71 3.28 7.36
CA GLY A 45 -19.78 2.39 7.79
C GLY A 45 -20.41 1.67 6.61
N GLY A 46 -21.35 0.76 6.87
CA GLY A 46 -22.08 0.04 5.83
C GLY A 46 -23.48 -0.34 6.29
N ASP A 47 -24.39 -0.45 5.32
CA ASP A 47 -25.73 -1.00 5.50
C ASP A 47 -25.81 -2.40 4.85
N GLU A 48 -26.99 -3.01 4.87
CA GLU A 48 -27.24 -4.31 4.23
C GLU A 48 -26.89 -4.29 2.73
N SER A 49 -27.09 -3.16 2.06
CA SER A 49 -26.75 -3.02 0.64
C SER A 49 -25.23 -3.08 0.40
N VAL A 50 -24.42 -2.52 1.31
CA VAL A 50 -22.95 -2.65 1.24
C VAL A 50 -22.56 -4.10 1.46
N ALA A 51 -23.18 -4.78 2.44
CA ALA A 51 -22.92 -6.19 2.70
C ALA A 51 -23.24 -7.08 1.49
N ASP A 52 -24.38 -6.85 0.82
CA ASP A 52 -24.77 -7.55 -0.40
C ASP A 52 -23.78 -7.34 -1.54
N ARG A 53 -23.31 -6.10 -1.75
CA ARG A 53 -22.30 -5.80 -2.79
C ARG A 53 -20.95 -6.46 -2.48
N VAL A 54 -20.53 -6.50 -1.22
CA VAL A 54 -19.33 -7.24 -0.80
C VAL A 54 -19.51 -8.74 -1.02
N ASN A 55 -20.68 -9.30 -0.70
CA ASN A 55 -20.98 -10.71 -0.95
C ASN A 55 -20.88 -11.06 -2.44
N VAL A 56 -21.44 -10.23 -3.33
CA VAL A 56 -21.31 -10.43 -4.78
C VAL A 56 -19.85 -10.39 -5.21
N LEU A 57 -19.07 -9.43 -4.69
CA LEU A 57 -17.64 -9.28 -4.99
C LEU A 57 -16.83 -10.51 -4.56
N LEU A 58 -17.11 -11.09 -3.38
CA LEU A 58 -16.41 -12.26 -2.88
C LEU A 58 -16.81 -13.55 -3.61
N ASN A 59 -18.06 -13.66 -4.05
CA ASN A 59 -18.60 -14.82 -4.79
C ASN A 59 -18.37 -14.75 -6.31
N ASN A 60 -17.40 -13.96 -6.76
CA ASN A 60 -17.00 -13.93 -8.16
C ASN A 60 -16.41 -15.29 -8.60
N ASP A 61 -16.35 -15.57 -9.90
CA ASP A 61 -15.81 -16.81 -10.46
C ASP A 61 -14.28 -16.81 -10.44
N TRP A 62 -13.72 -16.95 -9.24
CA TRP A 62 -12.28 -16.93 -9.01
C TRP A 62 -11.61 -18.20 -9.54
N PRO A 63 -10.43 -18.08 -10.20
CA PRO A 63 -9.61 -19.25 -10.49
C PRO A 63 -9.34 -20.06 -9.22
N LYS A 64 -9.25 -21.39 -9.39
CA LYS A 64 -8.89 -22.28 -8.29
C LYS A 64 -7.55 -21.85 -7.68
N ASP A 65 -7.43 -21.98 -6.36
CA ASP A 65 -6.23 -21.66 -5.58
C ASP A 65 -5.85 -20.16 -5.61
N THR A 66 -6.81 -19.28 -5.95
CA THR A 66 -6.69 -17.81 -5.76
C THR A 66 -6.59 -17.46 -4.28
N LEU A 67 -5.67 -16.55 -3.94
CA LEU A 67 -5.61 -15.92 -2.61
C LEU A 67 -6.09 -14.47 -2.72
N LEU A 68 -7.18 -14.16 -2.00
CA LEU A 68 -7.69 -12.80 -1.85
C LEU A 68 -7.50 -12.35 -0.40
N GLN A 69 -6.89 -11.18 -0.21
CA GLN A 69 -6.60 -10.62 1.10
C GLN A 69 -7.12 -9.19 1.21
N PHE A 70 -7.70 -8.89 2.37
CA PHE A 70 -8.07 -7.54 2.80
C PHE A 70 -7.32 -7.23 4.10
N GLY A 71 -6.49 -6.19 4.08
CA GLY A 71 -5.74 -5.73 5.26
C GLY A 71 -6.06 -4.28 5.55
N LEU A 72 -6.61 -3.99 6.73
CA LEU A 72 -6.74 -2.62 7.21
C LEU A 72 -5.48 -2.24 7.98
N TYR A 73 -4.74 -1.26 7.47
CA TYR A 73 -3.50 -0.78 8.07
C TYR A 73 -3.64 0.66 8.55
N ALA A 74 -3.32 0.89 9.83
CA ALA A 74 -3.26 2.22 10.42
C ALA A 74 -1.84 2.77 10.27
N SER A 75 -1.54 3.36 9.10
CA SER A 75 -0.20 3.84 8.79
C SER A 75 0.18 5.07 9.61
N PRO A 76 1.41 5.15 10.14
CA PRO A 76 1.97 6.40 10.67
C PRO A 76 2.32 7.40 9.56
N ASP A 77 2.40 6.97 8.30
CA ASP A 77 2.76 7.84 7.18
C ASP A 77 1.56 8.69 6.73
N ILE A 78 1.65 9.99 7.05
CA ILE A 78 0.73 11.04 6.60
C ILE A 78 1.44 12.10 5.74
N GLN A 79 2.69 11.85 5.31
CA GLN A 79 3.53 12.89 4.70
C GLN A 79 2.90 13.44 3.41
N THR A 80 2.32 12.56 2.58
CA THR A 80 1.64 12.98 1.35
C THR A 80 0.48 13.94 1.63
N ASP A 81 -0.30 13.69 2.69
CA ASP A 81 -1.43 14.53 3.07
C ASP A 81 -0.97 15.88 3.64
N LEU A 82 0.09 15.87 4.45
CA LEU A 82 0.71 17.09 4.97
C LEU A 82 1.26 17.96 3.85
N GLN A 83 1.98 17.38 2.89
CA GLN A 83 2.51 18.10 1.73
C GLN A 83 1.39 18.67 0.86
N ARG A 84 0.32 17.91 0.62
CA ARG A 84 -0.86 18.42 -0.10
C ARG A 84 -1.52 19.58 0.65
N MET A 85 -1.72 19.44 1.96
CA MET A 85 -2.31 20.46 2.83
C MET A 85 -1.50 21.77 2.79
N MET A 86 -0.16 21.67 2.84
CA MET A 86 0.76 22.80 2.74
C MET A 86 0.78 23.40 1.33
N GLY A 87 0.81 22.56 0.29
CA GLY A 87 0.83 22.95 -1.11
C GLY A 87 -0.38 23.80 -1.52
N LEU A 88 -1.58 23.45 -1.03
CA LEU A 88 -2.80 24.24 -1.24
C LEU A 88 -2.70 25.69 -0.73
N ARG A 89 -1.79 25.96 0.21
CA ARG A 89 -1.58 27.29 0.81
C ARG A 89 -0.23 27.89 0.44
N HIS A 90 0.48 27.34 -0.55
CA HIS A 90 1.82 27.80 -0.92
C HIS A 90 1.86 29.28 -1.33
N ARG A 91 0.77 29.79 -1.94
CA ARG A 91 0.64 31.20 -2.36
C ARG A 91 0.12 32.13 -1.26
N GLN A 92 -0.10 31.65 -0.04
CA GLN A 92 -0.52 32.50 1.07
C GLN A 92 0.61 33.48 1.42
N SER A 93 0.31 34.78 1.41
CA SER A 93 1.26 35.85 1.72
C SER A 93 1.21 36.28 3.19
N ASP A 94 0.05 36.11 3.84
CA ASP A 94 -0.11 36.46 5.25
C ASP A 94 0.79 35.60 6.17
N PRO A 95 1.72 36.20 6.94
CA PRO A 95 2.65 35.46 7.78
C PRO A 95 1.97 34.63 8.88
N LEU A 96 0.88 35.13 9.46
CA LEU A 96 0.16 34.45 10.52
C LEU A 96 -0.54 33.20 9.98
N LEU A 97 -1.19 33.31 8.82
CA LEU A 97 -1.86 32.17 8.17
C LEU A 97 -0.85 31.11 7.70
N ARG A 98 0.34 31.53 7.23
CA ARG A 98 1.45 30.61 6.93
C ARG A 98 1.99 29.90 8.17
N ALA A 99 2.15 30.61 9.27
CA ALA A 99 2.61 30.01 10.53
C ALA A 99 1.57 29.03 11.08
N SER A 100 0.28 29.36 10.97
CA SER A 100 -0.82 28.51 11.42
C SER A 100 -0.84 27.15 10.70
N ILE A 101 -0.69 27.13 9.36
CA ILE A 101 -0.68 25.86 8.63
C ILE A 101 0.55 24.99 8.96
N ARG A 102 1.71 25.61 9.18
CA ARG A 102 2.93 24.89 9.59
C ARG A 102 2.75 24.26 10.97
N LYS A 103 2.31 25.03 11.96
CA LYS A 103 2.01 24.51 13.30
C LYS A 103 1.00 23.36 13.28
N ARG A 104 -0.01 23.43 12.40
CA ARG A 104 -0.96 22.34 12.20
C ARG A 104 -0.29 21.09 11.62
N ALA A 105 0.59 21.24 10.64
CA ALA A 105 1.35 20.12 10.08
C ALA A 105 2.23 19.48 11.15
N ASP A 106 2.99 20.28 11.91
CA ASP A 106 3.86 19.81 12.99
C ASP A 106 3.07 19.06 14.08
N PHE A 107 1.88 19.57 14.44
CA PHE A 107 0.99 18.91 15.41
C PHE A 107 0.51 17.54 14.92
N LEU A 108 0.07 17.45 13.66
CA LEU A 108 -0.41 16.19 13.08
C LEU A 108 0.73 15.18 12.91
N ASP A 109 1.89 15.64 12.46
CA ASP A 109 3.09 14.81 12.29
C ASP A 109 3.60 14.27 13.64
N GLY A 110 3.73 15.14 14.65
CA GLY A 110 4.04 14.72 16.02
C GLY A 110 3.00 13.74 16.58
N GLY A 111 1.72 13.92 16.19
CA GLY A 111 0.61 13.05 16.52
C GLY A 111 0.74 11.60 16.01
N THR A 112 1.61 11.34 15.03
CA THR A 112 1.88 9.98 14.53
C THR A 112 2.79 9.17 15.47
N VAL A 113 3.53 9.86 16.34
CA VAL A 113 4.46 9.27 17.32
C VAL A 113 3.89 9.39 18.72
N GLN A 114 3.39 10.57 19.09
CA GLN A 114 2.81 10.84 20.41
C GLN A 114 1.28 10.96 20.30
N PRO A 115 0.51 10.47 21.29
CA PRO A 115 -0.92 10.65 21.29
C PRO A 115 -1.35 12.12 21.25
N ILE A 116 -2.38 12.42 20.48
CA ILE A 116 -3.04 13.75 20.45
C ILE A 116 -4.12 13.88 21.54
N GLU A 117 -4.54 12.76 22.13
CA GLU A 117 -5.48 12.69 23.24
C GLU A 117 -4.96 11.68 24.28
N GLU A 118 -4.74 12.13 25.52
CA GLU A 118 -4.12 11.31 26.57
C GLU A 118 -5.06 10.23 27.14
N SER A 119 -6.36 10.51 27.25
CA SER A 119 -7.35 9.59 27.84
C SER A 119 -7.50 8.30 27.03
N THR A 120 -7.53 8.43 25.70
CA THR A 120 -7.75 7.33 24.75
C THR A 120 -6.45 6.83 24.13
N GLN A 121 -5.34 7.53 24.36
CA GLN A 121 -4.05 7.30 23.69
C GLN A 121 -4.16 7.36 22.16
N THR A 122 -5.07 8.19 21.64
CA THR A 122 -5.31 8.30 20.20
C THR A 122 -4.12 8.92 19.49
N GLN A 123 -3.60 8.22 18.48
CA GLN A 123 -2.56 8.70 17.59
C GLN A 123 -3.14 9.05 16.21
N VAL A 124 -2.47 9.94 15.51
CA VAL A 124 -2.78 10.27 14.12
C VAL A 124 -2.32 9.11 13.23
N ARG A 125 -3.25 8.59 12.42
CA ARG A 125 -3.04 7.46 11.52
C ARG A 125 -3.73 7.73 10.18
N ASN A 126 -3.09 7.27 9.11
CA ASN A 126 -3.71 7.13 7.81
C ASN A 126 -4.23 5.69 7.69
N PHE A 127 -5.54 5.50 7.87
CA PHE A 127 -6.16 4.18 7.71
C PHE A 127 -6.32 3.86 6.24
N GLN A 128 -5.64 2.81 5.79
CA GLN A 128 -5.66 2.35 4.41
C GLN A 128 -6.13 0.90 4.36
N LEU A 129 -7.12 0.63 3.51
CA LEU A 129 -7.51 -0.73 3.16
C LEU A 129 -6.63 -1.19 1.99
N ILE A 130 -5.77 -2.16 2.25
CA ILE A 130 -4.92 -2.81 1.27
C ILE A 130 -5.63 -4.09 0.82
N VAL A 131 -6.00 -4.16 -0.45
CA VAL A 131 -6.63 -5.35 -1.04
C VAL A 131 -5.67 -5.96 -2.03
N THR A 132 -5.35 -7.25 -1.90
CA THR A 132 -4.44 -7.94 -2.81
C THR A 132 -5.04 -9.25 -3.28
N CYS A 133 -4.85 -9.56 -4.56
CA CYS A 133 -5.23 -10.83 -5.15
C CYS A 133 -3.98 -11.48 -5.76
N LYS A 134 -3.85 -12.79 -5.57
CA LYS A 134 -2.81 -13.61 -6.16
C LYS A 134 -3.47 -14.78 -6.89
N LEU A 135 -3.11 -14.91 -8.16
CA LEU A 135 -3.63 -15.90 -9.10
C LEU A 135 -2.51 -16.88 -9.45
N PRO A 136 -2.71 -18.19 -9.27
CA PRO A 136 -1.73 -19.18 -9.69
C PRO A 136 -1.64 -19.24 -11.21
N LEU A 137 -0.44 -19.55 -11.72
CA LEU A 137 -0.19 -19.85 -13.13
C LEU A 137 -0.06 -21.35 -13.34
N GLU A 138 -0.25 -21.80 -14.57
CA GLU A 138 0.01 -23.21 -14.95
C GLU A 138 1.51 -23.51 -15.12
N SER A 139 2.31 -22.47 -15.39
CA SER A 139 3.75 -22.55 -15.65
C SER A 139 4.47 -21.33 -15.06
N PRO A 140 5.75 -21.43 -14.68
CA PRO A 140 6.54 -20.28 -14.22
C PRO A 140 6.63 -19.13 -15.23
N ILE A 141 6.52 -19.43 -16.52
CA ILE A 141 6.48 -18.43 -17.59
C ILE A 141 5.03 -18.28 -18.04
N PRO A 142 4.36 -17.17 -17.72
CA PRO A 142 2.97 -16.97 -18.08
C PRO A 142 2.82 -16.77 -19.59
N THR A 143 1.74 -17.31 -20.13
CA THR A 143 1.29 -17.05 -21.50
C THR A 143 0.58 -15.70 -21.59
N GLU A 144 0.55 -15.09 -22.78
CA GLU A 144 -0.24 -13.86 -23.03
C GLU A 144 -1.72 -14.02 -22.67
N ARG A 145 -2.26 -15.23 -22.82
CA ARG A 145 -3.64 -15.56 -22.45
C ARG A 145 -3.86 -15.52 -20.94
N GLU A 146 -2.92 -16.04 -20.16
CA GLU A 146 -2.97 -15.98 -18.69
C GLU A 146 -2.87 -14.53 -18.21
N LEU A 147 -1.95 -13.75 -18.77
CA LEU A 147 -1.81 -12.32 -18.45
C LEU A 147 -3.08 -11.54 -18.79
N SER A 148 -3.60 -11.69 -20.02
CA SER A 148 -4.85 -11.05 -20.43
C SER A 148 -6.03 -11.40 -19.53
N ARG A 149 -6.12 -12.66 -19.09
CA ARG A 149 -7.16 -13.12 -18.15
C ARG A 149 -6.97 -12.47 -16.78
N ALA A 150 -5.75 -12.45 -16.24
CA ALA A 150 -5.45 -11.83 -14.95
C ALA A 150 -5.74 -10.31 -14.97
N SER A 151 -5.35 -9.62 -16.04
CA SER A 151 -5.63 -8.20 -16.26
C SER A 151 -7.13 -7.92 -16.34
N ALA A 152 -7.91 -8.80 -16.99
CA ALA A 152 -9.37 -8.69 -17.02
C ALA A 152 -10.02 -8.90 -15.63
N ILE A 153 -9.55 -9.89 -14.87
CA ILE A 153 -10.00 -10.14 -13.49
C ILE A 153 -9.69 -8.92 -12.61
N ARG A 154 -8.47 -8.37 -12.68
CA ARG A 154 -8.08 -7.15 -11.97
C ARG A 154 -9.02 -5.99 -12.28
N ALA A 155 -9.26 -5.70 -13.56
CA ALA A 155 -10.11 -4.59 -13.97
C ALA A 155 -11.57 -4.77 -13.49
N SER A 156 -12.12 -5.97 -13.61
CA SER A 156 -13.46 -6.30 -13.12
C SER A 156 -13.55 -6.14 -11.60
N PHE A 157 -12.52 -6.56 -10.86
CA PHE A 157 -12.49 -6.47 -9.42
C PHE A 157 -12.32 -5.03 -8.91
N SER A 158 -11.50 -4.22 -9.59
CA SER A 158 -11.38 -2.77 -9.35
C SER A 158 -12.75 -2.08 -9.46
N GLN A 159 -13.50 -2.40 -10.52
CA GLN A 159 -14.87 -1.91 -10.71
C GLN A 159 -15.81 -2.38 -9.61
N ALA A 160 -15.73 -3.65 -9.21
CA ALA A 160 -16.56 -4.20 -8.13
C ALA A 160 -16.29 -3.48 -6.80
N LEU A 161 -15.02 -3.22 -6.45
CA LEU A 161 -14.65 -2.43 -5.26
C LEU A 161 -15.23 -1.02 -5.32
N ALA A 162 -15.16 -0.36 -6.49
CA ALA A 162 -15.77 0.96 -6.68
C ALA A 162 -17.30 0.90 -6.54
N THR A 163 -17.97 -0.15 -7.04
CA THR A 163 -19.42 -0.35 -6.87
C THR A 163 -19.82 -0.58 -5.42
N VAL A 164 -18.99 -1.24 -4.60
CA VAL A 164 -19.22 -1.33 -3.16
C VAL A 164 -19.24 0.08 -2.52
N GLY A 165 -18.37 0.97 -3.01
CA GLY A 165 -18.26 2.37 -2.59
C GLY A 165 -16.86 2.79 -2.18
N PHE A 166 -15.85 1.92 -2.33
CA PHE A 166 -14.47 2.24 -1.99
C PHE A 166 -13.89 3.28 -2.95
N ARG A 167 -13.06 4.19 -2.44
CA ARG A 167 -12.18 5.01 -3.29
C ARG A 167 -10.94 4.19 -3.67
N VAL A 168 -10.98 3.58 -4.85
CA VAL A 168 -9.94 2.65 -5.32
C VAL A 168 -8.76 3.39 -5.95
N THR A 169 -7.55 3.02 -5.55
CA THR A 169 -6.30 3.39 -6.23
C THR A 169 -5.57 2.10 -6.62
N GLU A 170 -5.22 1.94 -7.90
CA GLU A 170 -4.45 0.79 -8.38
C GLU A 170 -3.09 0.71 -7.67
N MET A 171 -2.72 -0.50 -7.26
CA MET A 171 -1.40 -0.75 -6.69
C MET A 171 -0.37 -0.89 -7.81
N THR A 172 0.67 -0.07 -7.73
CA THR A 172 1.87 -0.13 -8.58
C THR A 172 3.07 -0.50 -7.72
N ASP A 173 4.20 -0.82 -8.34
CA ASP A 173 5.48 -0.98 -7.65
C ASP A 173 5.79 0.12 -6.61
N ARG A 174 5.59 1.40 -6.96
CA ARG A 174 5.91 2.55 -6.10
C ARG A 174 5.07 2.59 -4.83
N ASN A 175 3.75 2.44 -4.96
CA ASN A 175 2.86 2.52 -3.80
C ASN A 175 2.84 1.19 -3.02
N TRP A 176 3.18 0.06 -3.65
CA TRP A 176 3.47 -1.19 -2.97
C TRP A 176 4.72 -1.09 -2.09
N LEU A 177 5.82 -0.55 -2.62
CA LEU A 177 7.04 -0.28 -1.85
C LEU A 177 6.78 0.68 -0.69
N ALA A 178 6.02 1.76 -0.92
CA ALA A 178 5.65 2.70 0.14
C ALA A 178 4.80 2.05 1.25
N ALA A 179 3.81 1.25 0.86
CA ALA A 179 2.95 0.54 1.80
C ALA A 179 3.75 -0.46 2.65
N LEU A 180 4.68 -1.23 2.07
CA LEU A 180 5.51 -2.16 2.82
C LEU A 180 6.60 -1.47 3.64
N SER A 181 7.20 -0.39 3.14
CA SER A 181 8.25 0.34 3.86
C SER A 181 7.72 0.90 5.18
N SER A 182 6.53 1.50 5.18
CA SER A 182 5.89 1.98 6.42
C SER A 182 5.51 0.85 7.40
N GLN A 183 5.27 -0.36 6.90
CA GLN A 183 4.98 -1.53 7.74
C GLN A 183 6.22 -2.13 8.37
N LEU A 184 7.36 -2.17 7.65
CA LEU A 184 8.54 -2.94 8.03
C LEU A 184 9.71 -2.10 8.55
N ASN A 185 9.85 -0.84 8.11
CA ASN A 185 11.00 -0.01 8.47
C ASN A 185 10.61 1.01 9.56
N TRP A 186 10.96 0.78 10.82
CA TRP A 186 10.56 1.67 11.93
C TRP A 186 11.68 2.56 12.48
N GLY A 187 12.84 2.53 11.83
CA GLY A 187 13.98 3.37 12.17
C GLY A 187 13.64 4.87 12.16
N LYS A 188 14.42 5.64 12.92
CA LYS A 188 14.31 7.11 12.95
C LYS A 188 14.57 7.74 11.57
N ASP A 189 15.41 7.09 10.76
CA ASP A 189 15.83 7.52 9.43
C ASP A 189 15.16 6.68 8.32
N ALA A 190 14.07 5.97 8.63
CA ALA A 190 13.38 5.11 7.67
C ALA A 190 12.94 5.88 6.41
N SER A 191 13.07 5.25 5.25
CA SER A 191 12.88 5.86 3.93
C SER A 191 11.51 6.49 3.75
N TRP A 192 10.44 5.84 4.25
CA TRP A 192 9.08 6.37 4.16
C TRP A 192 8.85 7.66 4.96
N ARG A 193 9.71 7.98 5.93
CA ARG A 193 9.65 9.26 6.66
C ARG A 193 10.12 10.44 5.80
N ASN A 194 10.81 10.18 4.70
CA ASN A 194 11.23 11.21 3.76
C ASN A 194 10.06 11.61 2.85
N PRO A 195 9.79 12.92 2.66
CA PRO A 195 8.72 13.39 1.77
C PRO A 195 8.98 13.12 0.28
N SER A 196 10.15 12.57 -0.09
CA SER A 196 10.48 12.22 -1.47
C SER A 196 9.70 10.98 -1.91
N PRO A 197 9.12 10.97 -3.13
CA PRO A 197 8.43 9.78 -3.63
C PRO A 197 9.38 8.57 -3.68
N ILE A 198 8.94 7.45 -3.13
CA ILE A 198 9.62 6.18 -3.28
C ILE A 198 9.61 5.78 -4.76
N ARG A 199 10.79 5.37 -5.25
CA ARG A 199 10.99 4.90 -6.62
C ARG A 199 11.55 3.50 -6.57
N SER A 200 10.99 2.64 -7.40
CA SER A 200 11.53 1.32 -7.71
C SER A 200 12.74 1.45 -8.65
N GLU A 201 13.71 0.58 -8.45
CA GLU A 201 14.83 0.33 -9.35
C GLU A 201 14.47 -0.87 -10.24
N ALA A 202 14.39 -0.67 -11.56
CA ALA A 202 13.91 -1.70 -12.50
C ALA A 202 14.92 -2.82 -12.74
N ASP A 203 16.20 -2.61 -12.41
CA ASP A 203 17.30 -3.57 -12.55
C ASP A 203 17.44 -4.52 -11.35
N LYS A 204 16.59 -4.37 -10.32
CA LYS A 204 16.58 -5.21 -9.12
C LYS A 204 15.19 -5.79 -8.87
N PRO A 205 15.09 -7.01 -8.30
CA PRO A 205 13.81 -7.53 -7.84
C PRO A 205 13.16 -6.59 -6.81
N LEU A 206 11.85 -6.39 -6.90
CA LEU A 206 11.09 -5.51 -5.99
C LEU A 206 11.24 -5.95 -4.53
N ARG A 207 11.23 -7.26 -4.24
CA ARG A 207 11.45 -7.80 -2.88
C ARG A 207 12.75 -7.35 -2.21
N GLU A 208 13.78 -7.02 -2.98
CA GLU A 208 15.08 -6.61 -2.45
C GLU A 208 15.12 -5.13 -2.07
N GLN A 209 14.09 -4.36 -2.42
CA GLN A 209 14.03 -2.91 -2.26
C GLN A 209 13.11 -2.46 -1.11
N VAL A 210 12.52 -3.41 -0.38
CA VAL A 210 11.53 -3.12 0.67
C VAL A 210 12.16 -2.66 1.98
N LEU A 211 13.27 -3.29 2.37
CA LEU A 211 13.93 -3.00 3.63
C LEU A 211 15.00 -1.95 3.45
N ASP A 212 15.02 -0.98 4.35
CA ASP A 212 16.09 0.00 4.41
C ASP A 212 17.41 -0.69 4.83
N TYR A 213 18.52 -0.30 4.22
CA TYR A 213 19.84 -0.75 4.67
C TYR A 213 20.25 0.10 5.89
N ASP A 214 20.52 -0.57 7.02
CA ASP A 214 21.12 0.04 8.22
C ASP A 214 22.61 0.39 8.01
#